data_AF-A0A6M0AWZ7-F1
#
_entry.id   AF-A0A6M0AWZ7-F1
#
_cell.length_a   1.000
_cell.length_b   1.000
_cell.length_c   1.000
_cell.angle_alpha   90.00
_cell.angle_beta   90.00
_cell.angle_gamma   90.00
#
_symmetry.space_group_name_H-M   'P 1'
#
loop_
_entity.id
_entity.type
_entity.pdbx_description
1 polymer ?
#
loop_
_entity_poly.entity_id
_entity_poly.type
_entity_poly.pdbx_seq_one_letter_code
_entity_poly.pdbx_strand_id
1 'polypeptide(L)'
;HGVFEVTPPPNFDKLAPFLAITERGCEPLLYEPHKKLLPPSAGLVVRKQAWLESMPSRPILTGRTKSSMLTGEDLEMLSRIQAKGWEIWYNPAMEIEHKIPSWRLRREYLIPFFRGIGLSRHVTRMLSVKPWLRPLATLAYMSNDLRKITFHWLKHGGSIQSDLIAACQMELFMSSLWSPFYLRKHGYFAEYDN
;
A
#
# COMPACT_ATOMS: atom_id res chain seq x y z
N HIS A 1 -14.66 -0.03 11.16
CA HIS A 1 -14.55 1.29 11.82
C HIS A 1 -13.23 1.46 12.59
N GLY A 2 -12.69 2.69 12.67
CA GLY A 2 -11.53 3.01 13.50
C GLY A 2 -11.94 3.43 14.91
N VAL A 3 -11.40 2.77 15.94
CA VAL A 3 -11.61 3.12 17.35
C VAL A 3 -10.29 3.64 17.90
N PHE A 4 -10.18 4.96 18.04
CA PHE A 4 -8.94 5.62 18.42
C PHE A 4 -8.86 5.83 19.93
N GLU A 5 -7.68 5.57 20.51
CA GLU A 5 -7.39 5.86 21.92
C GLU A 5 -7.36 7.37 22.21
N VAL A 6 -6.97 8.17 21.22
CA VAL A 6 -6.90 9.64 21.30
C VAL A 6 -7.48 10.25 20.03
N THR A 7 -7.87 11.52 20.09
CA THR A 7 -8.32 12.26 18.91
C THR A 7 -7.24 12.25 17.82
N PRO A 8 -7.54 11.80 16.59
CA PRO A 8 -6.58 11.84 15.48
C PRO A 8 -6.11 13.26 15.17
N PRO A 9 -4.90 13.42 14.60
CA PRO A 9 -4.42 14.73 14.19
C PRO A 9 -5.31 15.35 13.09
N PRO A 10 -5.29 16.68 12.91
CA PRO A 10 -6.02 17.34 11.84
C PRO A 10 -5.70 16.74 10.46
N ASN A 11 -6.69 16.63 9.58
CA ASN A 11 -6.59 16.04 8.23
C ASN A 11 -6.18 14.55 8.17
N PHE A 12 -6.40 13.79 9.25
CA PHE A 12 -6.09 12.36 9.31
C PHE A 12 -6.93 11.50 8.35
N ASP A 13 -8.08 11.99 7.88
CA ASP A 13 -8.91 11.36 6.84
C ASP A 13 -8.09 10.97 5.60
N LYS A 14 -7.05 11.73 5.26
CA LYS A 14 -6.12 11.47 4.16
C LYS A 14 -5.24 10.24 4.39
N LEU A 15 -5.01 9.86 5.65
CA LEU A 15 -4.17 8.72 6.04
C LEU A 15 -4.99 7.51 6.48
N ALA A 16 -6.25 7.70 6.86
CA ALA A 16 -7.14 6.66 7.38
C ALA A 16 -7.20 5.38 6.51
N PRO A 17 -7.27 5.45 5.16
CA PRO A 17 -7.28 4.25 4.33
C PRO A 17 -6.02 3.39 4.46
N PHE A 18 -4.86 3.99 4.72
CA PHE A 18 -3.61 3.24 4.91
C PHE A 18 -3.61 2.43 6.21
N LEU A 19 -4.42 2.85 7.18
CA LEU A 19 -4.63 2.15 8.45
C LEU A 19 -5.86 1.23 8.39
N ALA A 20 -6.27 0.79 7.19
CA ALA A 20 -7.42 -0.09 6.98
C ALA A 20 -8.77 0.46 7.47
N ILE A 21 -8.89 1.78 7.57
CA ILE A 21 -10.18 2.45 7.83
C ILE A 21 -10.78 2.81 6.48
N THR A 22 -11.78 2.06 6.04
CA THR A 22 -12.45 2.24 4.76
C THR A 22 -13.92 1.91 4.91
N GLU A 23 -14.78 2.83 4.48
CA GLU A 23 -16.21 2.62 4.35
C GLU A 23 -16.61 2.83 2.88
N ARG A 24 -17.37 1.88 2.32
CA ARG A 24 -17.80 1.94 0.90
C ARG A 24 -19.31 1.98 0.71
N GLY A 25 -20.04 2.21 1.80
CA GLY A 25 -21.51 2.27 1.82
C GLY A 25 -22.14 0.98 2.29
N CYS A 26 -23.46 0.89 2.14
CA CYS A 26 -24.26 -0.23 2.65
C CYS A 26 -24.49 -1.34 1.61
N GLU A 27 -23.97 -1.17 0.39
CA GLU A 27 -24.17 -2.10 -0.71
C GLU A 27 -22.88 -2.89 -1.00
N PRO A 28 -22.99 -4.18 -1.37
CA PRO A 28 -21.86 -4.93 -1.89
C PRO A 28 -21.23 -4.23 -3.09
N LEU A 29 -19.89 -4.18 -3.13
CA LEU A 29 -19.16 -3.49 -4.19
C LEU A 29 -18.03 -4.36 -4.74
N LEU A 30 -18.06 -4.60 -6.05
CA LEU A 30 -16.98 -5.28 -6.75
C LEU A 30 -15.78 -4.35 -6.90
N TYR A 31 -14.60 -4.83 -6.49
CA TYR A 31 -13.33 -4.18 -6.79
C TYR A 31 -12.90 -4.51 -8.22
N GLU A 32 -13.30 -3.66 -9.16
CA GLU A 32 -13.03 -3.87 -10.57
C GLU A 32 -11.53 -3.76 -10.90
N PRO A 33 -10.94 -4.74 -11.61
CA PRO A 33 -9.50 -4.77 -11.88
C PRO A 33 -8.95 -3.51 -12.57
N HIS A 34 -9.73 -2.92 -13.48
CA HIS A 34 -9.32 -1.74 -14.24
C HIS A 34 -9.20 -0.47 -13.38
N LYS A 35 -9.86 -0.42 -12.22
CA LYS A 35 -9.74 0.69 -11.26
C LYS A 35 -8.46 0.65 -10.44
N LYS A 36 -7.71 -0.47 -10.47
CA LYS A 36 -6.45 -0.66 -9.72
C LYS A 36 -6.58 -0.31 -8.23
N LEU A 37 -7.73 -0.63 -7.66
CA LEU A 37 -8.08 -0.41 -6.27
C LEU A 37 -8.41 -1.76 -5.66
N LEU A 38 -7.85 -2.02 -4.48
CA LEU A 38 -8.04 -3.27 -3.74
C LEU A 38 -8.43 -2.93 -2.29
N PRO A 39 -9.18 -3.81 -1.60
CA PRO A 39 -9.52 -3.62 -0.19
C PRO A 39 -8.27 -3.72 0.70
N PRO A 40 -8.30 -3.12 1.90
CA PRO A 40 -7.39 -3.53 2.96
C PRO A 40 -7.64 -5.00 3.33
N SER A 41 -6.59 -5.71 3.77
CA SER A 41 -6.70 -7.13 4.13
C SER A 41 -7.26 -7.41 5.53
N ALA A 42 -7.37 -6.38 6.39
CA ALA A 42 -7.97 -6.54 7.70
C ALA A 42 -9.44 -6.98 7.56
N GLY A 43 -9.75 -8.20 8.02
CA GLY A 43 -11.08 -8.79 7.89
C GLY A 43 -11.37 -9.47 6.57
N LEU A 44 -10.36 -9.70 5.73
CA LEU A 44 -10.54 -10.41 4.47
C LEU A 44 -10.82 -11.90 4.71
N VAL A 45 -11.78 -12.46 3.96
CA VAL A 45 -12.00 -13.91 3.86
C VAL A 45 -11.68 -14.36 2.44
N VAL A 46 -10.87 -15.41 2.31
CA VAL A 46 -10.41 -15.93 1.01
C VAL A 46 -10.86 -17.38 0.85
N ARG A 47 -11.47 -17.69 -0.29
CA ARG A 47 -11.77 -19.08 -0.67
C ARG A 47 -10.45 -19.85 -0.83
N LYS A 48 -10.31 -21.00 -0.16
CA LYS A 48 -9.10 -21.85 -0.24
C LYS A 48 -8.67 -22.14 -1.68
N GLN A 49 -9.61 -22.41 -2.58
CA GLN A 49 -9.32 -22.65 -4.00
C GLN A 49 -8.64 -21.44 -4.66
N ALA A 50 -9.18 -20.23 -4.45
CA ALA A 50 -8.61 -19.00 -4.99
C ALA A 50 -7.19 -18.77 -4.49
N TRP A 51 -6.91 -19.08 -3.22
CA TRP A 51 -5.56 -19.04 -2.67
C TRP A 51 -4.62 -20.00 -3.40
N LEU A 52 -4.99 -21.29 -3.47
CA LEU A 52 -4.14 -22.34 -4.05
C LEU A 52 -3.83 -22.12 -5.53
N GLU A 53 -4.77 -21.57 -6.30
CA GLU A 53 -4.57 -21.29 -7.73
C GLU A 53 -3.73 -20.05 -8.02
N SER A 54 -3.68 -19.11 -7.07
CA SER A 54 -3.15 -17.76 -7.31
C SER A 54 -1.81 -17.50 -6.66
N MET A 55 -1.55 -18.11 -5.51
CA MET A 55 -0.37 -17.80 -4.72
C MET A 55 0.84 -18.64 -5.12
N PRO A 56 2.01 -18.01 -5.36
CA PRO A 56 3.25 -18.75 -5.52
C PRO A 56 3.69 -19.34 -4.17
N SER A 57 4.63 -20.29 -4.22
CA SER A 57 5.30 -20.81 -3.02
C SER A 57 6.06 -19.72 -2.26
N ARG A 58 6.57 -18.71 -2.96
CA ARG A 58 7.31 -17.57 -2.40
C ARG A 58 6.79 -16.25 -2.99
N PRO A 59 5.99 -15.47 -2.25
CA PRO A 59 5.64 -14.10 -2.65
C PRO A 59 6.86 -13.17 -2.56
N ILE A 60 6.84 -12.08 -3.31
CA ILE A 60 7.93 -11.08 -3.28
C ILE A 60 7.92 -10.33 -1.95
N LEU A 61 6.74 -9.86 -1.53
CA LEU A 61 6.53 -9.11 -0.31
C LEU A 61 6.10 -10.07 0.79
N THR A 62 6.86 -10.09 1.89
CA THR A 62 6.65 -11.00 3.03
C THR A 62 5.97 -10.32 4.23
N GLY A 63 5.63 -9.04 4.09
CA GLY A 63 5.00 -8.24 5.13
C GLY A 63 5.98 -7.70 6.18
N ARG A 64 5.41 -7.05 7.19
CA ARG A 64 6.20 -6.36 8.22
C ARG A 64 6.86 -7.36 9.16
N THR A 65 8.12 -7.11 9.48
CA THR A 65 8.90 -7.87 10.45
C THR A 65 9.44 -6.94 11.54
N LYS A 66 10.07 -7.50 12.58
CA LYS A 66 10.73 -6.68 13.62
C LYS A 66 11.81 -5.75 13.07
N SER A 67 12.44 -6.11 11.94
CA SER A 67 13.53 -5.37 11.31
C SER A 67 13.11 -4.61 10.05
N SER A 68 11.88 -4.77 9.56
CA SER A 68 11.41 -4.17 8.31
C SER A 68 9.96 -3.73 8.40
N MET A 69 9.70 -2.46 8.06
CA MET A 69 8.34 -1.94 7.88
C MET A 69 7.79 -2.15 6.46
N LEU A 70 8.53 -2.83 5.57
CA LEU A 70 8.05 -3.16 4.23
C LEU A 70 6.73 -3.95 4.34
N THR A 71 5.80 -3.66 3.45
CA THR A 71 4.43 -4.19 3.47
C THR A 71 3.88 -4.33 2.05
N GLY A 72 2.57 -4.52 1.87
CA GLY A 72 1.93 -4.70 0.57
C GLY A 72 1.89 -6.16 0.12
N GLU A 73 2.22 -7.08 1.02
CA GLU A 73 2.02 -8.53 0.86
C GLU A 73 0.55 -8.87 0.58
N ASP A 74 -0.35 -8.11 1.18
CA ASP A 74 -1.79 -8.24 0.96
C ASP A 74 -2.21 -7.74 -0.42
N LEU A 75 -1.69 -6.60 -0.86
CA LEU A 75 -1.91 -6.09 -2.21
C LEU A 75 -1.31 -7.03 -3.25
N GLU A 76 -0.17 -7.65 -2.97
CA GLU A 76 0.40 -8.68 -3.83
C GLU A 76 -0.53 -9.89 -3.96
N MET A 77 -0.96 -10.43 -2.83
CA MET A 77 -1.89 -11.56 -2.78
C MET A 77 -3.18 -11.24 -3.54
N LEU A 78 -3.84 -10.11 -3.24
CA LEU A 78 -5.10 -9.72 -3.86
C LEU A 78 -4.94 -9.46 -5.36
N SER A 79 -3.85 -8.83 -5.80
CA SER A 79 -3.58 -8.63 -7.23
C SER A 79 -3.41 -9.96 -7.96
N ARG A 80 -2.75 -10.94 -7.35
CA ARG A 80 -2.58 -12.28 -7.93
C ARG A 80 -3.90 -13.04 -8.02
N ILE A 81 -4.71 -13.00 -6.96
CA ILE A 81 -6.06 -13.57 -6.94
C ILE A 81 -6.91 -12.96 -8.06
N GLN A 82 -6.92 -11.63 -8.16
CA GLN A 82 -7.65 -10.92 -9.21
C GLN A 82 -7.12 -11.25 -10.62
N ALA A 83 -5.81 -11.40 -10.78
CA ALA A 83 -5.18 -11.78 -12.06
C ALA A 83 -5.54 -13.21 -12.51
N LYS A 84 -5.96 -14.08 -11.59
CA LYS A 84 -6.52 -15.41 -11.90
C LYS A 84 -8.01 -15.39 -12.23
N GLY A 85 -8.63 -14.20 -12.28
CA GLY A 85 -10.04 -14.03 -12.63
C GLY A 85 -11.00 -14.15 -11.45
N TRP A 86 -10.49 -14.29 -10.22
CA TRP A 86 -11.34 -14.27 -9.03
C TRP A 86 -11.81 -12.84 -8.74
N GLU A 87 -13.09 -12.71 -8.44
CA GLU A 87 -13.68 -11.45 -8.01
C GLU A 87 -13.31 -11.13 -6.56
N ILE A 88 -13.19 -9.83 -6.26
CA ILE A 88 -12.94 -9.32 -4.93
C ILE A 88 -14.09 -8.38 -4.58
N TRP A 89 -14.83 -8.71 -3.54
CA TRP A 89 -16.03 -7.97 -3.14
C TRP A 89 -15.83 -7.29 -1.78
N TYR A 90 -16.28 -6.04 -1.68
CA TYR A 90 -16.60 -5.42 -0.40
C TYR A 90 -17.93 -6.00 0.08
N ASN A 91 -17.95 -6.51 1.31
CA ASN A 91 -19.15 -6.97 1.98
C ASN A 91 -19.48 -6.01 3.13
N PRO A 92 -20.56 -5.21 3.03
CA PRO A 92 -20.92 -4.23 4.07
C PRO A 92 -21.27 -4.89 5.40
N ALA A 93 -21.68 -6.16 5.42
CA ALA A 93 -21.99 -6.88 6.66
C ALA A 93 -20.74 -7.35 7.42
N MET A 94 -19.55 -7.30 6.80
CA MET A 94 -18.29 -7.69 7.43
C MET A 94 -17.62 -6.48 8.07
N GLU A 95 -17.97 -6.24 9.32
CA GLU A 95 -17.47 -5.12 10.09
C GLU A 95 -16.39 -5.54 11.08
N ILE A 96 -15.35 -4.69 11.22
CA ILE A 96 -14.30 -4.84 12.23
C ILE A 96 -14.09 -3.51 12.93
N GLU A 97 -13.98 -3.57 14.25
CA GLU A 97 -13.49 -2.47 15.06
C GLU A 97 -11.96 -2.50 15.13
N HIS A 98 -11.31 -1.60 14.39
CA HIS A 98 -9.86 -1.48 14.44
C HIS A 98 -9.45 -0.58 15.61
N LYS A 99 -9.02 -1.19 16.72
CA LYS A 99 -8.46 -0.46 17.86
C LYS A 99 -7.10 0.13 17.47
N ILE A 100 -6.98 1.46 17.47
CA ILE A 100 -5.77 2.19 17.09
C ILE A 100 -5.24 2.92 18.32
N PRO A 101 -4.14 2.42 18.90
CA PRO A 101 -3.54 3.06 20.07
C PRO A 101 -2.83 4.37 19.69
N SER A 102 -2.66 5.24 20.68
CA SER A 102 -2.15 6.61 20.50
C SER A 102 -0.78 6.67 19.83
N TRP A 103 0.09 5.70 20.10
CA TRP A 103 1.43 5.64 19.49
C TRP A 103 1.41 5.40 17.97
N ARG A 104 0.36 4.78 17.41
CA ARG A 104 0.21 4.60 15.95
C ARG A 104 -0.19 5.87 15.21
N LEU A 105 -0.55 6.92 15.94
CA LEU A 105 -0.89 8.23 15.39
C LEU A 105 0.29 9.22 15.49
N ARG A 106 1.41 8.80 16.09
CA ARG A 106 2.58 9.66 16.28
C ARG A 106 3.54 9.56 15.10
N ARG A 107 4.35 10.60 14.95
CA ARG A 107 5.33 10.75 13.87
C ARG A 107 6.30 9.57 13.81
N GLU A 108 6.75 9.10 14.97
CA GLU A 108 7.75 8.04 15.12
C GLU A 108 7.26 6.72 14.54
N TYR A 109 5.95 6.50 14.52
CA TYR A 109 5.34 5.36 13.87
C TYR A 109 4.99 5.63 12.40
N LEU A 110 4.29 6.74 12.13
CA LEU A 110 3.72 7.00 10.81
C LEU A 110 4.79 7.19 9.73
N ILE A 111 5.92 7.84 10.04
CA ILE A 111 6.98 8.05 9.04
C ILE A 111 7.58 6.71 8.57
N PRO A 112 8.09 5.81 9.45
CA PRO A 112 8.52 4.47 9.03
C PRO A 112 7.41 3.64 8.36
N PHE A 113 6.16 3.78 8.82
CA PHE A 113 5.01 3.10 8.25
C PHE A 113 4.76 3.49 6.79
N PHE A 114 4.72 4.79 6.49
CA PHE A 114 4.55 5.31 5.13
C PHE A 114 5.76 5.04 4.24
N ARG A 115 6.97 5.07 4.80
CA ARG A 115 8.19 4.61 4.10
C ARG A 115 8.05 3.17 3.64
N GLY A 116 7.62 2.27 4.52
CA GLY A 116 7.39 0.87 4.20
C GLY A 116 6.37 0.67 3.07
N ILE A 117 5.28 1.44 3.08
CA ILE A 117 4.25 1.43 2.03
C ILE A 117 4.83 1.93 0.70
N GLY A 118 5.60 3.01 0.69
CA GLY A 118 6.19 3.50 -0.56
C GLY A 118 7.26 2.57 -1.10
N LEU A 119 8.10 1.98 -0.24
CA LEU A 119 9.11 1.01 -0.65
C LEU A 119 8.55 -0.25 -1.32
N SER A 120 7.28 -0.61 -1.08
CA SER A 120 6.63 -1.73 -1.76
C SER A 120 5.92 -1.36 -3.07
N ARG A 121 5.85 -0.06 -3.40
CA ARG A 121 5.07 0.42 -4.57
C ARG A 121 5.56 -0.14 -5.89
N HIS A 122 6.85 -0.38 -6.06
CA HIS A 122 7.34 -0.94 -7.32
C HIS A 122 6.75 -2.33 -7.58
N VAL A 123 6.80 -3.26 -6.61
CA VAL A 123 6.16 -4.59 -6.75
C VAL A 123 4.69 -4.42 -7.06
N THR A 124 3.95 -3.73 -6.20
CA THR A 124 2.48 -3.62 -6.32
C THR A 124 2.03 -2.98 -7.64
N ARG A 125 2.79 -2.02 -8.18
CA ARG A 125 2.50 -1.40 -9.49
C ARG A 125 2.84 -2.31 -10.68
N MET A 126 3.81 -3.21 -10.54
CA MET A 126 4.28 -4.09 -11.62
C MET A 126 3.49 -5.39 -11.74
N LEU A 127 2.67 -5.75 -10.74
CA LEU A 127 1.88 -7.00 -10.76
C LEU A 127 0.92 -7.08 -11.95
N SER A 128 0.33 -5.97 -12.37
CA SER A 128 -0.55 -5.91 -13.54
C SER A 128 0.18 -5.57 -14.85
N VAL A 129 1.51 -5.49 -14.85
CA VAL A 129 2.32 -5.06 -16.00
C VAL A 129 3.05 -6.27 -16.59
N LYS A 130 2.90 -6.46 -17.91
CA LYS A 130 3.60 -7.52 -18.65
C LYS A 130 5.13 -7.38 -18.44
N PRO A 131 5.88 -8.47 -18.20
CA PRO A 131 7.31 -8.39 -17.85
C PRO A 131 8.15 -7.51 -18.78
N TRP A 132 7.98 -7.63 -20.09
CA TRP A 132 8.71 -6.85 -21.09
C TRP A 132 8.40 -5.34 -21.09
N LEU A 133 7.25 -4.92 -20.54
CA LEU A 133 6.87 -3.51 -20.39
C LEU A 133 7.35 -2.90 -19.08
N ARG A 134 7.82 -3.72 -18.12
CA ARG A 134 8.19 -3.25 -16.78
C ARG A 134 9.29 -2.18 -16.78
N PRO A 135 10.35 -2.26 -17.61
CA PRO A 135 11.37 -1.20 -17.64
C PRO A 135 10.78 0.17 -18.00
N LEU A 136 9.95 0.22 -19.05
CA LEU A 136 9.28 1.45 -19.48
C LEU A 136 8.26 1.94 -18.43
N ALA A 137 7.46 1.03 -17.87
CA ALA A 137 6.49 1.37 -16.83
C ALA A 137 7.19 1.91 -15.56
N THR A 138 8.36 1.37 -15.22
CA THR A 138 9.16 1.84 -14.09
C THR A 138 9.56 3.29 -14.27
N LEU A 139 10.11 3.65 -15.43
CA LEU A 139 10.45 5.04 -15.75
C LEU A 139 9.23 5.95 -15.70
N ALA A 140 8.09 5.53 -16.25
CA ALA A 140 6.86 6.31 -16.22
C ALA A 140 6.37 6.57 -14.78
N TYR A 141 6.39 5.56 -13.91
CA TYR A 141 6.01 5.72 -12.52
C TYR A 141 6.99 6.59 -11.73
N MET A 142 8.29 6.44 -11.95
CA MET A 142 9.31 7.27 -11.31
C MET A 142 9.16 8.74 -11.71
N SER A 143 8.92 9.03 -13.00
CA SER A 143 8.64 10.40 -13.46
C SER A 143 7.38 10.99 -12.80
N ASN A 144 6.32 10.19 -12.64
CA ASN A 144 5.13 10.65 -11.95
C ASN A 144 5.34 10.85 -10.44
N ASP A 145 6.14 10.02 -9.79
CA ASP A 145 6.50 10.21 -8.38
C ASP A 145 7.35 11.47 -8.18
N LEU A 146 8.33 11.72 -9.07
CA LEU A 146 9.11 12.96 -9.07
C LEU A 146 8.20 14.18 -9.24
N ARG A 147 7.25 14.13 -10.19
CA ARG A 147 6.24 15.17 -10.36
C ARG A 147 5.46 15.42 -9.07
N LYS A 148 4.99 14.37 -8.38
CA LYS A 148 4.28 14.50 -7.09
C LYS A 148 5.15 15.12 -6.01
N ILE A 149 6.42 14.71 -5.91
CA ILE A 149 7.39 15.28 -4.96
C ILE A 149 7.53 16.78 -5.22
N THR A 150 7.75 17.19 -6.48
CA THR A 150 7.89 18.60 -6.84
C THR A 150 6.63 19.41 -6.51
N PHE A 151 5.44 18.95 -6.90
CA PHE A 151 4.19 19.66 -6.56
C PHE A 151 3.93 19.72 -5.06
N HIS A 152 4.21 18.63 -4.33
CA HIS A 152 4.03 18.59 -2.88
C HIS A 152 4.98 19.55 -2.18
N TRP A 153 6.24 19.62 -2.65
CA TRP A 153 7.22 20.59 -2.18
C TRP A 153 6.84 22.03 -2.50
N LEU A 154 6.35 22.32 -3.71
CA LEU A 154 5.88 23.66 -4.07
C LEU A 154 4.66 24.10 -3.24
N LYS A 155 3.75 23.17 -2.94
CA LYS A 155 2.52 23.46 -2.18
C LYS A 155 2.77 23.69 -0.69
N HIS A 156 3.66 22.92 -0.07
CA HIS A 156 3.87 22.93 1.38
C HIS A 156 5.18 23.61 1.79
N GLY A 157 6.16 23.73 0.89
CA GLY A 157 7.45 24.37 1.13
C GLY A 157 8.16 23.83 2.38
N GLY A 158 8.73 24.74 3.17
CA GLY A 158 9.42 24.40 4.43
C GLY A 158 8.51 23.83 5.54
N SER A 159 7.18 23.90 5.40
CA SER A 159 6.24 23.40 6.43
C SER A 159 6.06 21.88 6.42
N ILE A 160 6.65 21.16 5.46
CA ILE A 160 6.53 19.69 5.37
C ILE A 160 7.01 19.01 6.65
N GLN A 161 8.06 19.54 7.30
CA GLN A 161 8.58 18.92 8.52
C GLN A 161 7.67 19.16 9.74
N SER A 162 6.98 20.30 9.82
CA SER A 162 6.10 20.62 10.94
C SER A 162 4.72 19.97 10.80
N ASP A 163 4.19 19.82 9.58
CA ASP A 163 2.94 19.12 9.31
C ASP A 163 3.16 17.59 9.20
N LEU A 164 2.59 16.84 10.15
CA LEU A 164 2.68 15.39 10.18
C LEU A 164 2.08 14.71 8.93
N ILE A 165 0.93 15.19 8.46
CA ILE A 165 0.24 14.61 7.31
C ILE A 165 1.05 14.88 6.04
N ALA A 166 1.54 16.11 5.87
CA ALA A 166 2.39 16.47 4.74
C ALA A 166 3.71 15.69 4.75
N ALA A 167 4.32 15.47 5.92
CA ALA A 167 5.51 14.64 6.08
C ALA A 167 5.27 13.18 5.66
N CYS A 168 4.16 12.58 6.09
CA CYS A 168 3.79 11.21 5.72
C CYS A 168 3.58 11.06 4.21
N GLN A 169 2.91 12.02 3.58
CA GLN A 169 2.71 12.04 2.13
C GLN A 169 4.04 12.19 1.37
N MET A 170 4.92 13.08 1.82
CA MET A 170 6.24 13.26 1.22
C MET A 170 7.08 11.97 1.34
N GLU A 171 7.11 11.37 2.53
CA GLU A 171 7.83 10.11 2.77
C GLU A 171 7.31 9.00 1.86
N LEU A 172 5.98 8.89 1.69
CA LEU A 172 5.38 7.94 0.74
C LEU A 172 5.87 8.17 -0.70
N PHE A 173 5.91 9.41 -1.18
CA PHE A 173 6.33 9.70 -2.55
C PHE A 173 7.84 9.44 -2.75
N MET A 174 8.67 9.88 -1.81
CA MET A 174 10.11 9.66 -1.85
C MET A 174 10.46 8.17 -1.82
N SER A 175 9.85 7.40 -0.91
CA SER A 175 10.07 5.96 -0.84
C SER A 175 9.51 5.20 -2.05
N SER A 176 8.41 5.68 -2.66
CA SER A 176 7.89 5.13 -3.92
C SER A 176 8.87 5.30 -5.08
N LEU A 177 9.52 6.46 -5.18
CA LEU A 177 10.54 6.75 -6.18
C LEU A 177 11.76 5.82 -6.02
N TRP A 178 12.19 5.58 -4.78
CA TRP A 178 13.36 4.74 -4.46
C TRP A 178 13.08 3.23 -4.40
N SER A 179 11.80 2.84 -4.37
CA SER A 179 11.34 1.46 -4.28
C SER A 179 12.08 0.45 -5.19
N PRO A 180 12.24 0.66 -6.52
CA PRO A 180 12.90 -0.33 -7.38
C PRO A 180 14.36 -0.60 -6.98
N PHE A 181 15.09 0.44 -6.55
CA PHE A 181 16.50 0.32 -6.14
C PHE A 181 16.62 -0.36 -4.79
N TYR A 182 15.76 0.03 -3.84
CA TYR A 182 15.73 -0.58 -2.51
C TYR A 182 15.47 -2.08 -2.60
N LEU A 183 14.42 -2.49 -3.32
CA LEU A 183 14.02 -3.89 -3.45
C LEU A 183 15.11 -4.74 -4.11
N ARG A 184 15.74 -4.22 -5.17
CA ARG A 184 16.86 -4.91 -5.81
C ARG A 184 18.07 -5.04 -4.90
N LYS A 185 18.48 -3.95 -4.22
CA LYS A 185 19.62 -3.97 -3.29
C LYS A 185 19.44 -4.98 -2.15
N HIS A 186 18.21 -5.22 -1.72
CA HIS A 186 17.89 -6.14 -0.62
C HIS A 186 17.44 -7.52 -1.11
N GLY A 187 17.60 -7.84 -2.40
CA GLY A 187 17.39 -9.20 -2.93
C GLY A 187 15.94 -9.63 -3.10
N TYR A 188 14.97 -8.71 -3.05
CA TYR A 188 13.54 -9.05 -3.20
C TYR A 188 13.19 -9.60 -4.60
N PHE A 189 14.07 -9.43 -5.58
CA PHE A 189 13.89 -9.96 -6.95
C PHE A 189 14.79 -11.16 -7.29
N ALA A 190 15.59 -11.65 -6.35
CA ALA A 190 16.63 -12.66 -6.62
C ALA A 190 16.10 -13.98 -7.23
N GLU A 191 14.83 -14.32 -7.01
CA GLU A 191 14.20 -15.52 -7.57
C GLU A 191 13.34 -15.25 -8.83
N TYR A 192 13.13 -13.99 -9.20
CA TYR A 192 12.36 -13.58 -10.39
C TYR A 192 13.24 -13.23 -11.60
N ASP A 193 14.53 -12.97 -11.35
CA ASP A 193 15.53 -12.64 -12.38
C ASP A 193 16.24 -13.90 -12.94
N ASN A 194 15.82 -15.12 -12.52
CA ASN A 194 16.22 -16.42 -13.07
C ASN A 194 15.10 -17.04 -13.91
#